data_AF-A0A1G8WIB5-F1
#
_entry.id   AF-A0A1G8WIB5-F1
#
_cell.length_a   1.000
_cell.length_b   1.000
_cell.length_c   1.000
_cell.angle_alpha   90.00
_cell.angle_beta   90.00
_cell.angle_gamma   90.00
#
_symmetry.space_group_name_H-M   'P 1'
#
loop_
_entity.id
_entity.type
_entity.pdbx_description
1 polymer ?
#
loop_
_entity_poly.entity_id
_entity_poly.type
_entity_poly.pdbx_seq_one_letter_code
_entity_poly.pdbx_strand_id
1 'polypeptide(L)'
;MDRTINTVFEDDFKIKQTKLYFCNEVNTKLIYESMHNLKVIGIASSINGKVVEVISRRIKDKKDYYRIKIDGNVIGWIALTSSPRIFRIPKITGKIIEENVEVYRNFDYKLFNFVNKLLEARYYFEVENKNYFLINRVGNRSLSIPVLTRDFYKYLSPKIETYIDINKGEKLYKASNSEDIIGEIESEETVEVIGLYEKLKEVKIKYNNKTYWINYDVELAQGNNNLEVTSLELIDQIMYLKINSYQQKLKLDSQEKRIKKIKENVAISSDLQQLYLTKYLGDQDDIE
;
A
#
# COMPACT_ATOMS: atom_id res chain seq x y z
N MET A 1 29.46 1.00 -23.59
CA MET A 1 28.20 1.25 -24.36
C MET A 1 27.27 2.06 -23.46
N ASP A 2 27.04 3.34 -23.77
CA ASP A 2 26.17 4.22 -22.96
C ASP A 2 24.73 3.70 -22.96
N ARG A 3 24.34 3.00 -21.90
CA ARG A 3 22.93 2.80 -21.57
C ARG A 3 22.42 4.12 -21.01
N THR A 4 21.97 5.02 -21.88
CA THR A 4 21.11 6.13 -21.49
C THR A 4 19.88 5.55 -20.82
N ILE A 5 19.90 5.51 -19.49
CA ILE A 5 18.71 5.25 -18.67
C ILE A 5 17.79 6.43 -18.96
N ASN A 6 16.81 6.22 -19.83
CA ASN A 6 15.77 7.19 -20.14
C ASN A 6 15.09 7.57 -18.83
N THR A 7 15.49 8.71 -18.28
CA THR A 7 15.03 9.18 -16.98
C THR A 7 13.74 9.94 -17.24
N VAL A 8 12.60 9.34 -16.91
CA VAL A 8 11.30 9.96 -17.15
C VAL A 8 11.01 11.00 -16.06
N PHE A 9 10.91 12.29 -16.41
CA PHE A 9 10.67 13.46 -15.54
C PHE A 9 9.17 13.74 -15.27
N GLU A 10 8.84 14.44 -14.17
CA GLU A 10 7.43 14.63 -13.73
C GLU A 10 6.68 15.44 -14.81
N ASP A 11 7.42 16.29 -15.51
CA ASP A 11 6.99 17.09 -16.65
C ASP A 11 6.78 16.27 -17.93
N ASP A 12 7.33 15.05 -18.04
CA ASP A 12 7.16 14.18 -19.22
C ASP A 12 5.72 13.65 -19.32
N PHE A 13 5.03 13.57 -18.18
CA PHE A 13 3.60 13.35 -18.15
C PHE A 13 2.93 14.72 -18.02
N LYS A 14 2.40 15.26 -19.12
CA LYS A 14 1.51 16.45 -19.13
C LYS A 14 0.19 16.23 -18.37
N ILE A 15 0.13 15.26 -17.46
CA ILE A 15 -1.05 14.91 -16.68
C ILE A 15 -0.92 15.59 -15.31
N LYS A 16 -1.83 16.52 -15.05
CA LYS A 16 -1.99 17.14 -13.75
C LYS A 16 -2.56 16.12 -12.75
N GLN A 17 -1.70 15.28 -12.21
CA GLN A 17 -2.09 14.24 -11.25
C GLN A 17 -2.54 14.87 -9.93
N THR A 18 -3.67 14.41 -9.41
CA THR A 18 -4.11 14.73 -8.07
C THR A 18 -3.13 14.16 -7.04
N LYS A 19 -2.55 15.02 -6.18
CA LYS A 19 -1.67 14.58 -5.10
C LYS A 19 -2.52 14.24 -3.87
N LEU A 20 -2.57 12.96 -3.50
CA LEU A 20 -3.34 12.46 -2.37
C LEU A 20 -2.44 12.14 -1.18
N TYR A 21 -2.92 12.44 0.02
CA TYR A 21 -2.25 12.13 1.27
C TYR A 21 -3.23 11.52 2.27
N PHE A 22 -2.75 10.63 3.13
CA PHE A 22 -3.50 10.16 4.28
C PHE A 22 -3.16 11.06 5.47
N CYS A 23 -4.13 11.89 5.91
CA CYS A 23 -3.88 12.86 6.96
C CYS A 23 -3.64 12.15 8.29
N ASN A 24 -2.42 12.23 8.80
CA ASN A 24 -2.05 11.71 10.10
C ASN A 24 -1.00 12.63 10.75
N GLU A 25 -1.41 13.86 11.05
CA GLU A 25 -0.51 14.81 11.69
C GLU A 25 -0.42 14.57 13.19
N VAL A 26 0.82 14.56 13.69
CA VAL A 26 1.16 14.47 15.10
C VAL A 26 1.32 15.88 15.67
N ASN A 27 1.02 16.03 16.97
CA ASN A 27 0.96 17.30 17.69
C ASN A 27 -0.16 18.23 17.18
N THR A 28 -0.37 19.35 17.87
CA THR A 28 -1.35 20.36 17.47
C THR A 28 -0.85 21.11 16.23
N LYS A 29 -1.14 20.57 15.03
CA LYS A 29 -1.00 21.30 13.76
C LYS A 29 -2.25 22.11 13.50
N LEU A 30 -2.07 23.31 12.98
CA LEU A 30 -3.14 24.25 12.68
C LEU A 30 -3.51 24.21 11.21
N ILE A 31 -4.78 24.47 10.93
CA ILE A 31 -5.32 24.67 9.60
C ILE A 31 -5.57 26.18 9.46
N TYR A 32 -5.07 26.76 8.37
CA TYR A 32 -5.16 28.19 8.09
C TYR A 32 -6.10 28.47 6.93
N GLU A 33 -6.88 29.54 7.02
CA GLU A 33 -7.72 30.02 5.90
C GLU A 33 -6.84 30.48 4.73
N SER A 34 -5.77 31.21 5.04
CA SER A 34 -4.85 31.79 4.07
C SER A 34 -3.42 31.85 4.64
N MET A 35 -2.43 31.69 3.76
CA MET A 35 -1.02 31.79 4.11
C MET A 35 -0.54 33.22 4.34
N HIS A 36 -1.32 34.23 3.92
CA HIS A 36 -0.97 35.63 4.07
C HIS A 36 -1.22 36.12 5.50
N ASN A 37 -2.43 35.92 6.02
CA ASN A 37 -2.86 36.40 7.34
C ASN A 37 -2.63 35.37 8.46
N LEU A 38 -2.32 34.11 8.13
CA LEU A 38 -2.20 33.00 9.08
C LEU A 38 -3.41 32.87 10.02
N LYS A 39 -4.61 33.23 9.55
CA LYS A 39 -5.83 33.08 10.32
C LYS A 39 -6.13 31.59 10.49
N VAL A 40 -6.13 31.14 11.74
CA VAL A 40 -6.42 29.76 12.13
C VAL A 40 -7.92 29.51 12.05
N ILE A 41 -8.30 28.41 11.38
CA ILE A 41 -9.70 27.98 11.23
C ILE A 41 -9.96 26.59 11.77
N GLY A 42 -8.93 25.90 12.26
CA GLY A 42 -9.07 24.59 12.87
C GLY A 42 -7.75 23.94 13.23
N ILE A 43 -7.85 22.71 13.72
CA ILE A 43 -6.73 21.84 14.10
C ILE A 43 -6.73 20.58 13.24
N ALA A 44 -5.54 20.10 12.87
CA ALA A 44 -5.39 18.94 11.98
C ALA A 44 -5.96 17.64 12.55
N SER A 45 -5.98 17.48 13.87
CA SER A 45 -6.55 16.30 14.53
C SER A 45 -8.02 16.06 14.18
N SER A 46 -8.77 17.12 13.83
CA SER A 46 -10.17 17.02 13.37
C SER A 46 -10.34 16.34 12.02
N ILE A 47 -9.26 16.23 11.23
CA ILE A 47 -9.26 15.62 9.90
C ILE A 47 -8.29 14.43 9.79
N ASN A 48 -7.66 14.02 10.89
CA ASN A 48 -6.82 12.81 10.90
C ASN A 48 -7.64 11.57 10.54
N GLY A 49 -7.02 10.64 9.82
CA GLY A 49 -7.68 9.44 9.28
C GLY A 49 -8.43 9.66 7.98
N LYS A 50 -8.44 10.89 7.44
CA LYS A 50 -9.08 11.19 6.15
C LYS A 50 -8.04 11.24 5.02
N VAL A 51 -8.48 10.88 3.83
CA VAL A 51 -7.73 11.16 2.60
C VAL A 51 -7.92 12.62 2.24
N VAL A 52 -6.82 13.33 2.00
CA VAL A 52 -6.81 14.75 1.60
C VAL A 52 -6.21 14.88 0.22
N GLU A 53 -6.83 15.73 -0.60
CA GLU A 53 -6.31 16.12 -1.91
C GLU A 53 -5.55 17.45 -1.79
N VAL A 54 -4.32 17.49 -2.28
CA VAL A 54 -3.53 18.72 -2.37
C VAL A 54 -3.82 19.43 -3.68
N ILE A 55 -4.37 20.64 -3.59
CA ILE A 55 -4.68 21.49 -4.75
C ILE A 55 -3.66 22.60 -5.00
N SER A 56 -2.85 22.94 -4.00
CA SER A 56 -1.80 23.96 -4.12
C SER A 56 -0.70 23.76 -3.07
N ARG A 57 0.51 24.21 -3.38
CA ARG A 57 1.70 24.18 -2.50
C ARG A 57 2.26 25.59 -2.36
N ARG A 58 2.67 25.97 -1.17
CA ARG A 58 3.42 27.19 -0.87
C ARG A 58 4.52 26.90 0.13
N ILE A 59 5.66 27.56 -0.04
CA ILE A 59 6.76 27.51 0.93
C ILE A 59 6.70 28.79 1.77
N LYS A 60 6.67 28.66 3.09
CA LYS A 60 6.75 29.77 4.05
C LYS A 60 7.63 29.36 5.21
N ASP A 61 8.60 30.20 5.58
CA ASP A 61 9.55 29.94 6.68
C ASP A 61 10.25 28.58 6.57
N LYS A 62 10.70 28.24 5.34
CA LYS A 62 11.32 26.94 4.99
C LYS A 62 10.43 25.72 5.23
N LYS A 63 9.13 25.91 5.43
CA LYS A 63 8.13 24.84 5.58
C LYS A 63 7.19 24.81 4.40
N ASP A 64 6.85 23.60 3.97
CA ASP A 64 5.82 23.37 2.96
C ASP A 64 4.43 23.42 3.58
N TYR A 65 3.57 24.23 2.98
CA TYR A 65 2.15 24.30 3.25
C TYR A 65 1.36 23.91 2.02
N TYR A 66 0.31 23.14 2.25
CA TYR A 66 -0.54 22.60 1.22
C TYR A 66 -1.96 23.08 1.42
N ARG A 67 -2.57 23.62 0.36
CA ARG A 67 -4.01 23.87 0.34
C ARG A 67 -4.69 22.55 0.02
N ILE A 68 -5.57 22.10 0.90
CA ILE A 68 -6.18 20.78 0.82
C ILE A 68 -7.69 20.81 0.57
N LYS A 69 -8.19 19.74 -0.04
CA LYS A 69 -9.60 19.39 -0.17
C LYS A 69 -9.90 18.05 0.50
N ILE A 70 -11.11 17.92 1.03
CA ILE A 70 -11.69 16.66 1.50
C ILE A 70 -13.09 16.58 0.90
N ASP A 71 -13.40 15.48 0.23
CA ASP A 71 -14.70 15.25 -0.43
C ASP A 71 -15.12 16.42 -1.33
N GLY A 72 -14.17 16.98 -2.08
CA GLY A 72 -14.39 18.12 -2.99
C GLY A 72 -14.38 19.51 -2.32
N ASN A 73 -14.54 19.59 -1.00
CA ASN A 73 -14.59 20.84 -0.24
C ASN A 73 -13.19 21.31 0.15
N VAL A 74 -12.89 22.60 -0.07
CA VAL A 74 -11.62 23.20 0.36
C VAL A 74 -11.64 23.39 1.86
N ILE A 75 -10.66 22.81 2.54
CA ILE A 75 -10.56 22.87 4.01
C ILE A 75 -9.67 24.03 4.46
N GLY A 76 -8.51 24.21 3.83
CA GLY A 76 -7.56 25.26 4.21
C GLY A 76 -6.12 24.88 3.87
N TRP A 77 -5.17 25.62 4.45
CA TRP A 77 -3.74 25.39 4.35
C TRP A 77 -3.22 24.65 5.58
N ILE A 78 -2.42 23.61 5.37
CA ILE A 78 -1.84 22.78 6.42
C ILE A 78 -0.44 22.30 6.02
N ALA A 79 0.44 22.10 7.01
CA ALA A 79 1.69 21.38 6.81
C ALA A 79 1.45 19.87 6.96
N LEU A 80 1.69 19.10 5.90
CA LEU A 80 1.51 17.64 5.86
C LEU A 80 2.83 16.91 6.15
N THR A 81 3.40 17.16 7.32
CA THR A 81 4.75 16.67 7.66
C THR A 81 4.80 15.20 8.03
N SER A 82 3.75 14.70 8.68
CA SER A 82 3.65 13.30 9.12
C SER A 82 2.71 12.47 8.27
N SER A 83 1.94 13.12 7.39
CA SER A 83 0.97 12.50 6.50
C SER A 83 1.68 11.86 5.29
N PRO A 84 1.60 10.54 5.08
CA PRO A 84 2.18 9.90 3.92
C PRO A 84 1.40 10.24 2.65
N ARG A 85 2.12 10.35 1.53
CA ARG A 85 1.51 10.36 0.20
C ARG A 85 0.91 8.99 -0.06
N ILE A 86 -0.29 8.95 -0.63
CA ILE A 86 -0.97 7.70 -0.99
C ILE A 86 -1.21 7.62 -2.50
N PHE A 87 -1.37 6.39 -2.98
CA PHE A 87 -1.52 6.03 -4.38
C PHE A 87 -2.77 5.21 -4.56
N ARG A 88 -3.58 5.51 -5.56
CA ARG A 88 -4.75 4.72 -5.95
C ARG A 88 -4.30 3.37 -6.49
N ILE A 89 -5.03 2.33 -6.13
CA ILE A 89 -4.87 0.98 -6.65
C ILE A 89 -6.22 0.46 -7.15
N PRO A 90 -6.24 -0.51 -8.08
CA PRO A 90 -7.48 -1.17 -8.46
C PRO A 90 -8.17 -1.68 -7.20
N LYS A 91 -9.50 -1.63 -7.15
CA LYS A 91 -10.25 -2.08 -5.99
C LYS A 91 -9.87 -3.54 -5.68
N ILE A 92 -9.28 -3.76 -4.51
CA ILE A 92 -8.98 -5.10 -4.00
C ILE A 92 -9.96 -5.40 -2.86
N THR A 93 -10.65 -6.52 -2.93
CA THR A 93 -11.46 -7.02 -1.82
C THR A 93 -10.68 -8.03 -1.01
N GLY A 94 -10.97 -8.14 0.28
CA GLY A 94 -10.26 -9.05 1.17
C GLY A 94 -10.79 -9.01 2.59
N LYS A 95 -10.03 -9.59 3.52
CA LYS A 95 -10.31 -9.51 4.96
C LYS A 95 -9.01 -9.47 5.77
N ILE A 96 -9.16 -9.15 7.05
CA ILE A 96 -8.14 -9.32 8.08
C ILE A 96 -8.66 -10.34 9.10
N ILE A 97 -7.76 -11.09 9.73
CA ILE A 97 -8.13 -12.19 10.65
C ILE A 97 -7.67 -11.92 12.07
N GLU A 98 -6.50 -11.30 12.23
CA GLU A 98 -5.92 -11.03 13.53
C GLU A 98 -6.38 -9.68 14.09
N GLU A 99 -6.61 -9.63 15.40
CA GLU A 99 -6.93 -8.40 16.13
C GLU A 99 -5.66 -7.59 16.47
N ASN A 100 -4.52 -8.27 16.60
CA ASN A 100 -3.22 -7.67 16.95
C ASN A 100 -2.36 -7.41 15.70
N VAL A 101 -2.97 -6.86 14.65
CA VAL A 101 -2.22 -6.43 13.48
C VAL A 101 -1.53 -5.11 13.80
N GLU A 102 -0.28 -4.98 13.38
CA GLU A 102 0.41 -3.70 13.46
C GLU A 102 -0.31 -2.66 12.58
N VAL A 103 -0.94 -1.68 13.22
CA VAL A 103 -1.62 -0.58 12.53
C VAL A 103 -0.72 0.65 12.50
N TYR A 104 -0.76 1.40 11.41
CA TYR A 104 0.04 2.63 11.31
C TYR A 104 -0.44 3.69 12.31
N ARG A 105 0.29 3.89 13.42
CA ARG A 105 0.21 5.01 14.39
C ARG A 105 -1.20 5.40 14.89
N ASN A 106 -1.54 5.08 16.14
CA ASN A 106 -2.76 5.54 16.85
C ASN A 106 -4.11 5.11 16.25
N PHE A 107 -4.15 4.04 15.44
CA PHE A 107 -5.40 3.50 14.86
C PHE A 107 -5.83 2.14 15.44
N ASP A 108 -5.08 1.59 16.41
CA ASP A 108 -5.28 0.23 16.95
C ASP A 108 -6.70 -0.01 17.48
N TYR A 109 -7.30 0.99 18.15
CA TYR A 109 -8.61 0.84 18.82
C TYR A 109 -9.81 0.65 17.89
N LYS A 110 -9.64 0.70 16.56
CA LYS A 110 -10.75 0.54 15.60
C LYS A 110 -10.70 -0.75 14.80
N LEU A 111 -9.61 -1.52 14.87
CA LEU A 111 -9.39 -2.67 14.01
C LEU A 111 -10.37 -3.82 14.26
N PHE A 112 -10.81 -4.04 15.50
CA PHE A 112 -11.74 -5.10 15.88
C PHE A 112 -13.05 -5.08 15.05
N ASN A 113 -13.50 -3.90 14.61
CA ASN A 113 -14.70 -3.76 13.78
C ASN A 113 -14.53 -4.29 12.34
N PHE A 114 -13.30 -4.59 11.95
CA PHE A 114 -12.91 -4.98 10.59
C PHE A 114 -12.53 -6.47 10.50
N VAL A 115 -12.22 -7.10 11.64
CA VAL A 115 -11.82 -8.52 11.72
C VAL A 115 -12.94 -9.43 11.22
N ASN A 116 -12.55 -10.38 10.35
CA ASN A 116 -13.45 -11.32 9.68
C ASN A 116 -14.61 -10.66 8.91
N LYS A 117 -14.49 -9.38 8.56
CA LYS A 117 -15.44 -8.68 7.68
C LYS A 117 -14.90 -8.61 6.25
N LEU A 118 -15.81 -8.45 5.30
CA LEU A 118 -15.44 -8.16 3.92
C LEU A 118 -15.03 -6.69 3.80
N LEU A 119 -13.80 -6.48 3.35
CA LEU A 119 -13.14 -5.20 3.25
C LEU A 119 -12.77 -4.87 1.80
N GLU A 120 -12.62 -3.58 1.50
CA GLU A 120 -12.02 -3.11 0.26
C GLU A 120 -10.82 -2.19 0.51
N ALA A 121 -9.76 -2.38 -0.26
CA ALA A 121 -8.61 -1.49 -0.36
C ALA A 121 -8.66 -0.75 -1.70
N ARG A 122 -8.40 0.57 -1.65
CA ARG A 122 -8.33 1.45 -2.83
C ARG A 122 -7.11 2.34 -2.86
N TYR A 123 -6.38 2.39 -1.76
CA TYR A 123 -5.14 3.14 -1.68
C TYR A 123 -4.03 2.29 -1.08
N TYR A 124 -2.83 2.57 -1.53
CA TYR A 124 -1.58 1.99 -1.10
C TYR A 124 -0.61 3.11 -0.72
N PHE A 125 0.22 2.87 0.29
CA PHE A 125 1.30 3.77 0.65
C PHE A 125 2.41 3.04 1.41
N GLU A 126 3.57 3.68 1.48
CA GLU A 126 4.75 3.15 2.16
C GLU A 126 5.20 4.13 3.25
N VAL A 127 5.47 3.61 4.45
CA VAL A 127 6.10 4.35 5.55
C VAL A 127 7.12 3.46 6.21
N GLU A 128 8.35 3.96 6.40
CA GLU A 128 9.41 3.24 7.12
C GLU A 128 9.67 1.82 6.54
N ASN A 129 9.69 1.70 5.20
CA ASN A 129 9.82 0.43 4.44
C ASN A 129 8.68 -0.57 4.69
N LYS A 130 7.56 -0.14 5.27
CA LYS A 130 6.36 -0.94 5.47
C LYS A 130 5.28 -0.52 4.50
N ASN A 131 4.63 -1.52 3.91
CA ASN A 131 3.60 -1.38 2.90
C ASN A 131 2.23 -1.44 3.54
N TYR A 132 1.40 -0.44 3.29
CA TYR A 132 0.06 -0.34 3.85
C TYR A 132 -1.00 -0.26 2.76
N PHE A 133 -2.14 -0.91 3.02
CA PHE A 133 -3.40 -0.60 2.38
C PHE A 133 -4.24 0.29 3.26
N LEU A 134 -4.94 1.24 2.64
CA LEU A 134 -6.03 1.95 3.28
C LEU A 134 -7.34 1.19 3.02
N ILE A 135 -7.83 0.49 4.04
CA ILE A 135 -8.99 -0.39 3.96
C ILE A 135 -10.24 0.27 4.50
N ASN A 136 -11.39 -0.12 3.95
CA ASN A 136 -12.72 0.27 4.39
C ASN A 136 -13.61 -0.98 4.40
N ARG A 137 -14.68 -0.98 5.20
CA ARG A 137 -15.72 -2.02 5.08
C ARG A 137 -16.43 -1.85 3.74
N VAL A 138 -16.71 -2.94 3.04
CA VAL A 138 -17.46 -2.85 1.77
C VAL A 138 -18.81 -2.17 2.02
N GLY A 139 -19.10 -1.12 1.25
CA GLY A 139 -20.31 -0.30 1.39
C GLY A 139 -20.22 0.84 2.40
N ASN A 140 -19.15 0.92 3.21
CA ASN A 140 -18.94 2.03 4.15
C ASN A 140 -17.54 2.63 4.00
N ARG A 141 -17.47 3.84 3.42
CA ARG A 141 -16.22 4.59 3.22
C ARG A 141 -15.97 5.69 4.26
N SER A 142 -16.81 5.79 5.29
CA SER A 142 -16.67 6.85 6.30
C SER A 142 -15.46 6.65 7.20
N LEU A 143 -14.96 5.42 7.30
CA LEU A 143 -13.84 5.04 8.14
C LEU A 143 -12.83 4.20 7.38
N SER A 144 -11.69 4.82 7.10
CA SER A 144 -10.53 4.19 6.51
C SER A 144 -9.49 3.86 7.59
N ILE A 145 -8.95 2.65 7.56
CA ILE A 145 -7.89 2.21 8.49
C ILE A 145 -6.67 1.75 7.67
N PRO A 146 -5.46 2.18 8.02
CA PRO A 146 -4.25 1.70 7.40
C PRO A 146 -3.84 0.34 7.98
N VAL A 147 -3.77 -0.71 7.16
CA VAL A 147 -3.29 -2.04 7.56
C VAL A 147 -2.12 -2.46 6.70
N LEU A 148 -1.21 -3.27 7.25
CA LEU A 148 -0.10 -3.79 6.45
C LEU A 148 -0.62 -4.70 5.33
N THR A 149 0.01 -4.63 4.16
CA THR A 149 -0.40 -5.45 3.00
C THR A 149 -0.25 -6.95 3.25
N ARG A 150 0.65 -7.36 4.15
CA ARG A 150 0.86 -8.77 4.51
C ARG A 150 -0.27 -9.35 5.35
N ASP A 151 -0.99 -8.49 6.07
CA ASP A 151 -2.07 -8.86 7.00
C ASP A 151 -3.46 -8.75 6.34
N PHE A 152 -3.48 -8.42 5.04
CA PHE A 152 -4.69 -8.33 4.22
C PHE A 152 -4.78 -9.52 3.26
N TYR A 153 -5.69 -10.44 3.55
CA TYR A 153 -5.94 -11.63 2.75
C TYR A 153 -6.90 -11.29 1.61
N LYS A 154 -6.40 -11.29 0.38
CA LYS A 154 -7.18 -10.88 -0.79
C LYS A 154 -8.21 -11.92 -1.15
N TYR A 155 -9.42 -11.48 -1.43
CA TYR A 155 -10.45 -12.32 -2.03
C TYR A 155 -10.22 -12.40 -3.54
N LEU A 156 -10.07 -13.62 -4.04
CA LEU A 156 -9.84 -13.93 -5.44
C LEU A 156 -11.08 -14.66 -5.98
N SER A 157 -11.54 -14.24 -7.16
CA SER A 157 -12.51 -14.99 -7.95
C SER A 157 -11.77 -15.64 -9.12
N PRO A 158 -11.91 -16.96 -9.33
CA PRO A 158 -11.29 -17.62 -10.47
C PRO A 158 -11.71 -16.97 -11.79
N LYS A 159 -10.74 -16.78 -12.69
CA LYS A 159 -10.99 -16.21 -14.03
C LYS A 159 -11.53 -17.25 -15.02
N ILE A 160 -11.22 -18.51 -14.76
CA ILE A 160 -11.63 -19.67 -15.54
C ILE A 160 -12.40 -20.56 -14.57
N GLU A 161 -13.40 -21.28 -15.08
CA GLU A 161 -14.10 -22.31 -14.32
C GLU A 161 -13.09 -23.24 -13.66
N THR A 162 -13.08 -23.20 -12.33
CA THR A 162 -12.12 -23.94 -11.50
C THR A 162 -12.93 -24.91 -10.66
N TYR A 163 -12.51 -26.16 -10.64
CA TYR A 163 -13.18 -27.23 -9.95
C TYR A 163 -12.23 -27.90 -8.97
N ILE A 164 -12.77 -28.40 -7.86
CA ILE A 164 -12.03 -29.15 -6.85
C ILE A 164 -12.81 -30.40 -6.45
N ASP A 165 -12.08 -31.47 -6.16
CA ASP A 165 -12.66 -32.70 -5.61
C ASP A 165 -12.78 -32.57 -4.10
N ILE A 166 -13.98 -32.81 -3.59
CA ILE A 166 -14.30 -32.72 -2.17
C ILE A 166 -14.73 -34.09 -1.64
N ASN A 167 -14.30 -34.40 -0.42
CA ASN A 167 -14.57 -35.68 0.21
C ASN A 167 -15.93 -35.68 0.92
N LYS A 168 -16.53 -36.86 1.03
CA LYS A 168 -17.69 -37.07 1.89
C LYS A 168 -17.35 -36.70 3.34
N GLY A 169 -18.26 -35.97 4.00
CA GLY A 169 -18.08 -35.49 5.38
C GLY A 169 -17.34 -34.16 5.52
N GLU A 170 -16.89 -33.54 4.42
CA GLU A 170 -16.36 -32.18 4.47
C GLU A 170 -17.42 -31.18 4.96
N LYS A 171 -17.03 -30.30 5.88
CA LYS A 171 -17.95 -29.36 6.55
C LYS A 171 -18.28 -28.17 5.65
N LEU A 172 -19.56 -27.85 5.58
CA LEU A 172 -20.11 -26.70 4.87
C LEU A 172 -20.39 -25.56 5.85
N TYR A 173 -19.79 -24.40 5.59
CA TYR A 173 -19.95 -23.20 6.42
C TYR A 173 -20.77 -22.12 5.70
N LYS A 174 -21.53 -21.34 6.49
CA LYS A 174 -22.29 -20.18 6.00
C LYS A 174 -21.39 -19.04 5.54
N ALA A 175 -20.28 -18.85 6.25
CA ALA A 175 -19.40 -17.71 6.15
C ALA A 175 -17.94 -18.15 6.22
N SER A 176 -17.05 -17.28 5.76
CA SER A 176 -15.62 -17.55 5.68
C SER A 176 -14.89 -17.50 7.03
N ASN A 177 -15.57 -17.27 8.15
CA ASN A 177 -14.95 -17.39 9.48
C ASN A 177 -15.04 -18.83 10.03
N SER A 178 -15.72 -19.73 9.31
CA SER A 178 -15.86 -21.15 9.65
C SER A 178 -16.46 -21.40 11.05
N GLU A 179 -17.23 -20.44 11.58
CA GLU A 179 -17.92 -20.55 12.87
C GLU A 179 -19.27 -21.28 12.75
N ASP A 180 -20.03 -21.00 11.68
CA ASP A 180 -21.39 -21.50 11.47
C ASP A 180 -21.41 -22.69 10.50
N ILE A 181 -21.33 -23.92 11.02
CA ILE A 181 -21.53 -25.15 10.24
C ILE A 181 -23.03 -25.27 9.90
N ILE A 182 -23.34 -25.39 8.60
CA ILE A 182 -24.71 -25.59 8.10
C ILE A 182 -24.97 -27.06 7.76
N GLY A 183 -23.94 -27.81 7.38
CA GLY A 183 -24.07 -29.20 6.98
C GLY A 183 -22.74 -29.81 6.58
N GLU A 184 -22.81 -30.96 5.92
CA GLU A 184 -21.66 -31.72 5.44
C GLU A 184 -21.94 -32.25 4.04
N ILE A 185 -20.88 -32.58 3.31
CA ILE A 185 -20.95 -33.17 1.97
C ILE A 185 -21.42 -34.62 2.05
N GLU A 186 -22.48 -34.97 1.32
CA GLU A 186 -23.14 -36.28 1.40
C GLU A 186 -22.40 -37.38 0.60
N SER A 187 -21.74 -37.00 -0.48
CA SER A 187 -21.00 -37.88 -1.39
C SER A 187 -19.76 -37.17 -1.94
N GLU A 188 -18.71 -37.95 -2.26
CA GLU A 188 -17.56 -37.42 -2.98
C GLU A 188 -17.99 -36.90 -4.35
N GLU A 189 -17.65 -35.65 -4.64
CA GLU A 189 -18.01 -35.01 -5.91
C GLU A 189 -17.05 -33.86 -6.24
N THR A 190 -17.11 -33.42 -7.49
CA THR A 190 -16.34 -32.30 -8.00
C THR A 190 -17.21 -31.04 -7.97
N VAL A 191 -16.76 -30.00 -7.27
CA VAL A 191 -17.53 -28.75 -7.11
C VAL A 191 -16.83 -27.55 -7.74
N GLU A 192 -17.65 -26.59 -8.19
CA GLU A 192 -17.17 -25.33 -8.75
C GLU A 192 -16.67 -24.40 -7.64
N VAL A 193 -15.44 -23.92 -7.78
CA VAL A 193 -14.85 -22.85 -6.95
C VAL A 193 -15.29 -21.50 -7.51
N ILE A 194 -15.99 -20.71 -6.69
CA ILE A 194 -16.47 -19.37 -7.06
C ILE A 194 -15.67 -18.25 -6.40
N GLY A 195 -14.83 -18.57 -5.41
CA GLY A 195 -13.86 -17.64 -4.86
C GLY A 195 -13.08 -18.21 -3.70
N LEU A 196 -12.02 -17.54 -3.29
CA LEU A 196 -11.21 -17.93 -2.12
C LEU A 196 -10.40 -16.75 -1.58
N TYR A 197 -9.88 -16.91 -0.37
CA TYR A 197 -8.94 -15.96 0.19
C TYR A 197 -7.49 -16.41 -0.01
N GLU A 198 -6.68 -15.55 -0.63
CA GLU A 198 -5.25 -15.78 -0.85
C GLU A 198 -4.55 -16.09 0.48
N LYS A 199 -3.77 -17.17 0.54
CA LYS A 199 -3.04 -17.67 1.73
C LYS A 199 -3.92 -18.21 2.87
N LEU A 200 -5.23 -18.32 2.66
CA LEU A 200 -6.13 -18.99 3.58
C LEU A 200 -6.66 -20.27 2.96
N LYS A 201 -7.00 -21.23 3.82
CA LYS A 201 -7.70 -22.44 3.42
C LYS A 201 -9.20 -22.20 3.27
N GLU A 202 -9.63 -21.02 2.89
CA GLU A 202 -11.04 -20.64 2.87
C GLU A 202 -11.53 -20.49 1.44
N VAL A 203 -12.31 -21.47 1.01
CA VAL A 203 -12.76 -21.58 -0.37
C VAL A 203 -14.28 -21.51 -0.40
N LYS A 204 -14.78 -20.65 -1.27
CA LYS A 204 -16.19 -20.50 -1.55
C LYS A 204 -16.53 -21.37 -2.77
N ILE A 205 -17.46 -22.30 -2.57
CA ILE A 205 -17.88 -23.27 -3.58
C ILE A 205 -19.37 -23.13 -3.89
N LYS A 206 -19.77 -23.67 -5.04
CA LYS A 206 -21.18 -23.88 -5.41
C LYS A 206 -21.51 -25.37 -5.27
N TYR A 207 -22.49 -25.68 -4.42
CA TYR A 207 -22.92 -27.03 -4.08
C TYR A 207 -24.45 -27.08 -4.03
N ASN A 208 -25.09 -28.02 -4.73
CA ASN A 208 -26.57 -28.12 -4.79
C ASN A 208 -27.27 -26.77 -5.09
N ASN A 209 -26.75 -26.02 -6.07
CA ASN A 209 -27.22 -24.67 -6.45
C ASN A 209 -27.18 -23.60 -5.33
N LYS A 210 -26.49 -23.87 -4.22
CA LYS A 210 -26.26 -22.92 -3.12
C LYS A 210 -24.75 -22.65 -2.98
N THR A 211 -24.41 -21.56 -2.31
CA THR A 211 -23.01 -21.20 -2.07
C THR A 211 -22.63 -21.49 -0.64
N TYR A 212 -21.49 -22.14 -0.45
CA TYR A 212 -20.95 -22.45 0.87
C TYR A 212 -19.47 -22.10 0.93
N TRP A 213 -18.96 -22.04 2.15
CA TRP A 213 -17.53 -22.01 2.42
C TRP A 213 -17.08 -23.39 2.90
N ILE A 214 -15.87 -23.77 2.52
CA ILE A 214 -15.19 -24.98 3.00
C ILE A 214 -13.76 -24.63 3.41
N ASN A 215 -13.16 -25.47 4.25
CA ASN A 215 -11.77 -25.34 4.64
C ASN A 215 -10.89 -26.23 3.74
N TYR A 216 -10.41 -25.69 2.61
CA TYR A 216 -9.70 -26.45 1.59
C TYR A 216 -8.49 -25.68 1.06
N ASP A 217 -7.41 -26.39 0.75
CA ASP A 217 -6.18 -25.80 0.21
C ASP A 217 -6.20 -25.83 -1.32
N VAL A 218 -6.27 -24.67 -1.97
CA VAL A 218 -6.35 -24.55 -3.43
C VAL A 218 -5.19 -23.73 -3.95
N GLU A 219 -4.37 -24.35 -4.80
CA GLU A 219 -3.39 -23.64 -5.60
C GLU A 219 -4.06 -23.12 -6.88
N LEU A 220 -4.38 -21.83 -6.93
CA LEU A 220 -4.80 -21.19 -8.17
C LEU A 220 -3.58 -20.84 -9.01
N ALA A 221 -3.63 -21.21 -10.29
CA ALA A 221 -2.75 -20.62 -11.29
C ALA A 221 -2.96 -19.09 -11.31
N GLN A 222 -1.91 -18.33 -11.05
CA GLN A 222 -1.97 -16.87 -11.08
C GLN A 222 -2.29 -16.43 -12.52
N GLY A 223 -3.53 -16.02 -12.77
CA GLY A 223 -3.91 -15.51 -14.08
C GLY A 223 -3.31 -14.12 -14.31
N ASN A 224 -2.57 -13.94 -15.40
CA ASN A 224 -2.05 -12.64 -15.83
C ASN A 224 -3.15 -11.56 -15.77
N ASN A 225 -2.96 -10.57 -14.91
CA ASN A 225 -3.82 -9.39 -14.87
C ASN A 225 -3.39 -8.47 -16.01
N ASN A 226 -4.08 -8.54 -17.14
CA ASN A 226 -3.97 -7.50 -18.16
C ASN A 226 -4.53 -6.21 -17.56
N LEU A 227 -3.63 -5.30 -17.17
CA LEU A 227 -3.96 -3.96 -16.71
C LEU A 227 -4.35 -3.12 -17.93
N GLU A 228 -5.60 -2.65 -17.98
CA GLU A 228 -5.99 -1.62 -18.95
C GLU A 228 -5.28 -0.29 -18.63
N VAL A 229 -4.63 0.27 -19.65
CA VAL A 229 -3.58 1.30 -19.54
C VAL A 229 -4.14 2.73 -19.31
N THR A 230 -5.44 2.89 -19.06
CA THR A 230 -6.10 4.21 -19.03
C THR A 230 -6.56 4.67 -17.63
N SER A 231 -6.30 3.87 -16.60
CA SER A 231 -6.84 4.10 -15.25
C SER A 231 -5.96 5.07 -14.43
N LEU A 232 -6.59 5.87 -13.55
CA LEU A 232 -5.87 6.78 -12.64
C LEU A 232 -4.92 6.00 -11.70
N GLU A 233 -5.26 4.75 -11.44
CA GLU A 233 -4.48 3.77 -10.71
C GLU A 233 -3.13 3.50 -11.39
N LEU A 234 -3.07 3.37 -12.72
CA LEU A 234 -1.81 3.16 -13.42
C LEU A 234 -0.91 4.40 -13.33
N ILE A 235 -1.50 5.59 -13.44
CA ILE A 235 -0.76 6.86 -13.30
C ILE A 235 -0.16 6.95 -11.88
N ASP A 236 -0.94 6.58 -10.86
CA ASP A 236 -0.48 6.53 -9.48
C ASP A 236 0.61 5.47 -9.26
N GLN A 237 0.53 4.30 -9.92
CA GLN A 237 1.57 3.27 -9.89
C GLN A 237 2.88 3.72 -10.52
N ILE A 238 2.83 4.30 -11.72
CA ILE A 238 4.02 4.86 -12.41
C ILE A 238 4.66 5.93 -11.51
N MET A 239 3.84 6.79 -10.91
CA MET A 239 4.32 7.82 -10.01
C MET A 239 4.98 7.25 -8.75
N TYR A 240 4.40 6.21 -8.15
CA TYR A 240 5.00 5.51 -7.02
C TYR A 240 6.37 4.94 -7.37
N LEU A 241 6.47 4.18 -8.47
CA LEU A 241 7.73 3.57 -8.94
C LEU A 241 8.81 4.62 -9.16
N LYS A 242 8.43 5.76 -9.71
CA LYS A 242 9.34 6.88 -9.94
C LYS A 242 9.83 7.54 -8.66
N ILE A 243 8.94 7.82 -7.70
CA ILE A 243 9.33 8.40 -6.41
C ILE A 243 10.33 7.46 -5.72
N ASN A 244 10.05 6.15 -5.76
CA ASN A 244 10.95 5.15 -5.18
C ASN A 244 12.31 5.13 -5.90
N SER A 245 12.33 5.12 -7.23
CA SER A 245 13.57 5.20 -8.03
C SER A 245 14.40 6.45 -7.71
N TYR A 246 13.76 7.61 -7.59
CA TYR A 246 14.43 8.85 -7.22
C TYR A 246 15.02 8.79 -5.80
N GLN A 247 14.27 8.25 -4.83
CA GLN A 247 14.76 8.07 -3.47
C GLN A 247 15.93 7.09 -3.38
N GLN A 248 15.92 6.02 -4.18
CA GLN A 248 17.04 5.08 -4.29
C GLN A 248 18.27 5.77 -4.84
N LYS A 249 18.13 6.57 -5.90
CA LYS A 249 19.22 7.37 -6.46
C LYS A 249 19.84 8.31 -5.42
N LEU A 250 19.02 9.05 -4.66
CA LEU A 250 19.52 9.92 -3.59
C LEU A 250 20.29 9.16 -2.49
N LYS A 251 19.83 7.96 -2.15
CA LYS A 251 20.55 7.09 -1.18
C LYS A 251 21.90 6.66 -1.74
N LEU A 252 21.96 6.25 -3.02
CA LEU A 252 23.20 5.89 -3.70
C LEU A 252 24.18 7.07 -3.74
N ASP A 253 23.74 8.24 -4.22
CA ASP A 253 24.57 9.46 -4.26
C ASP A 253 25.12 9.83 -2.86
N SER A 254 24.32 9.63 -1.81
CA SER A 254 24.76 9.87 -0.43
C SER A 254 25.78 8.83 0.04
N GLN A 255 25.65 7.57 -0.36
CA GLN A 255 26.60 6.50 -0.02
C GLN A 255 27.91 6.71 -0.76
N GLU A 256 27.88 7.04 -2.04
CA GLU A 256 29.07 7.38 -2.84
C GLU A 256 29.85 8.55 -2.23
N LYS A 257 29.15 9.63 -1.83
CA LYS A 257 29.79 10.76 -1.14
C LYS A 257 30.44 10.35 0.19
N ARG A 258 29.84 9.42 0.93
CA ARG A 258 30.42 8.88 2.17
C ARG A 258 31.66 8.04 1.87
N ILE A 259 31.59 7.15 0.88
CA ILE A 259 32.73 6.32 0.44
C ILE A 259 33.88 7.21 -0.01
N LYS A 260 33.61 8.24 -0.82
CA LYS A 260 34.61 9.21 -1.25
C LYS A 260 35.28 9.93 -0.07
N LYS A 261 34.50 10.42 0.90
CA LYS A 261 35.06 11.02 2.12
C LYS A 261 35.89 10.05 2.95
N ILE A 262 35.49 8.78 3.03
CA ILE A 262 36.30 7.75 3.72
C ILE A 262 37.62 7.58 2.98
N LYS A 263 37.61 7.40 1.66
CA LYS A 263 38.82 7.29 0.83
C LYS A 263 39.75 8.50 0.99
N GLU A 264 39.22 9.71 1.04
CA GLU A 264 40.01 10.95 1.20
C GLU A 264 40.64 11.10 2.60
N ASN A 265 40.05 10.52 3.64
CA ASN A 265 40.49 10.72 5.03
C ASN A 265 41.22 9.51 5.64
N VAL A 266 41.24 8.37 4.96
CA VAL A 266 42.05 7.22 5.39
C VAL A 266 43.49 7.47 4.93
N ALA A 267 44.39 7.70 5.89
CA ALA A 267 45.82 7.71 5.64
C ALA A 267 46.28 6.30 5.27
N ILE A 268 46.44 6.04 3.98
CA ILE A 268 46.97 4.76 3.48
C ILE A 268 48.49 4.81 3.70
N SER A 269 48.96 4.11 4.73
CA SER A 269 50.40 4.02 5.05
C SER A 269 51.04 2.75 4.50
N SER A 270 50.28 1.87 3.85
CA SER A 270 50.73 0.56 3.35
C SER A 270 49.88 0.07 2.18
N ASP A 271 50.52 -0.53 1.18
CA ASP A 271 49.88 -1.20 0.03
C ASP A 271 48.85 -2.26 0.46
N LEU A 272 49.02 -2.87 1.63
CA LEU A 272 48.13 -3.88 2.18
C LEU A 272 46.81 -3.26 2.70
N GLN A 273 46.85 -2.01 3.17
CA GLN A 273 45.66 -1.24 3.54
C GLN A 273 44.90 -0.78 2.30
N GLN A 274 45.62 -0.44 1.22
CA GLN A 274 45.02 -0.10 -0.06
C GLN A 274 44.28 -1.31 -0.65
N LEU A 275 44.93 -2.49 -0.67
CA LEU A 275 44.32 -3.74 -1.13
C LEU A 275 43.08 -4.12 -0.31
N TYR A 276 43.11 -3.88 1.01
CA TYR A 276 41.97 -4.13 1.89
C TYR A 276 40.81 -3.17 1.62
N LEU A 277 41.08 -1.87 1.45
CA LEU A 277 40.05 -0.89 1.09
C LEU A 277 39.40 -1.22 -0.25
N THR A 278 40.19 -1.63 -1.24
CA THR A 278 39.71 -2.03 -2.56
C THR A 278 38.78 -3.25 -2.49
N LYS A 279 39.19 -4.30 -1.78
CA LYS A 279 38.42 -5.55 -1.64
C LYS A 279 37.06 -5.37 -0.94
N TYR A 280 36.95 -4.43 0.00
CA TYR A 280 35.74 -4.27 0.83
C TYR A 280 34.89 -3.05 0.47
N LEU A 281 35.43 -2.04 -0.22
CA LEU A 281 34.69 -0.86 -0.69
C LEU A 281 34.29 -0.94 -2.18
N GLY A 282 34.76 -1.97 -2.90
CA GLY A 282 34.47 -2.19 -4.32
C GLY A 282 35.40 -1.40 -5.25
N ASP A 283 35.85 -2.06 -6.30
CA ASP A 283 36.61 -1.47 -7.41
C ASP A 283 35.70 -0.62 -8.31
N GLN A 284 36.25 0.48 -8.83
CA GLN A 284 35.58 1.27 -9.88
C GLN A 284 35.80 0.68 -11.29
N ASP A 285 36.72 -0.28 -11.44
CA ASP A 285 37.19 -0.75 -12.75
C ASP A 285 36.35 -1.91 -13.35
N ASP A 286 35.28 -2.34 -12.67
CA ASP A 286 34.34 -3.35 -13.21
C ASP A 286 33.13 -2.71 -13.96
N ILE A 287 33.21 -1.42 -14.31
CA ILE A 287 32.18 -0.72 -15.11
C ILE A 287 32.82 -0.11 -16.36
N GLU A 288 33.04 -0.93 -17.39
CA GLU A 288 33.17 -0.50 -18.80
C GLU A 288 32.03 -1.06 -19.67
#